data_AF-G0A545-F1
#
_entry.id   AF-G0A545-F1
#
_cell.length_a   1.000
_cell.length_b   1.000
_cell.length_c   1.000
_cell.angle_alpha   90.00
_cell.angle_beta   90.00
_cell.angle_gamma   90.00
#
_symmetry.space_group_name_H-M   'P 1'
#
loop_
_entity.id
_entity.type
_entity.pdbx_description
1 polymer ?
#
loop_
_entity_poly.entity_id
_entity_poly.type
_entity_poly.pdbx_seq_one_letter_code
_entity_poly.pdbx_strand_id
1 'polypeptide(L)' 'MKKQYRSRLMASVHETAEGLHEAGVMDKRTMRKFDDLCLTPASHARSRKKFVTC' A
#
# COMPACT_ATOMS: atom_id res chain seq x y z
N MET A 1 -2.44 11.66 4.08
CA MET A 1 -2.82 11.17 2.74
C MET A 1 -3.31 9.73 2.87
N LYS A 2 -4.48 9.35 2.32
CA LYS A 2 -4.96 7.96 2.38
C LYS A 2 -4.22 7.12 1.34
N LYS A 3 -3.32 6.23 1.78
CA LYS A 3 -2.63 5.26 0.91
C LYS A 3 -3.67 4.26 0.39
N GLN A 4 -3.82 4.16 -0.93
CA GLN A 4 -4.76 3.24 -1.58
C GLN A 4 -4.00 2.01 -2.05
N TYR A 5 -4.21 0.88 -1.40
CA TYR A 5 -3.53 -0.37 -1.71
C TYR A 5 -4.32 -1.22 -2.70
N ARG A 6 -3.61 -2.00 -3.53
CA ARG A 6 -4.23 -2.87 -4.54
C ARG A 6 -5.05 -4.00 -3.91
N SER A 7 -4.68 -4.43 -2.71
CA SER A 7 -5.38 -5.44 -1.92
C SER A 7 -5.08 -5.28 -0.43
N ARG A 8 -5.87 -5.94 0.44
CA ARG A 8 -5.60 -5.98 1.89
C ARG A 8 -4.25 -6.64 2.19
N LEU A 9 -3.88 -7.67 1.43
CA LEU A 9 -2.58 -8.34 1.57
C LEU A 9 -1.42 -7.37 1.27
N MET A 10 -1.52 -6.59 0.19
CA MET A 10 -0.51 -5.61 -0.16
C MET A 10 -0.42 -4.47 0.86
N ALA A 11 -1.53 -4.14 1.53
CA ALA A 11 -1.50 -3.19 2.65
C ALA A 11 -0.70 -3.73 3.84
N SER A 12 -0.94 -4.98 4.26
CA SER A 12 -0.20 -5.60 5.37
C SER A 12 1.28 -5.81 5.06
N VAL A 13 1.61 -6.17 3.82
CA VAL A 13 3.01 -6.29 3.37
C VAL A 13 3.70 -4.92 3.40
N HIS A 14 3.02 -3.87 2.94
CA HIS A 14 3.55 -2.51 2.94
C HIS A 14 3.78 -1.99 4.36
N GLU A 15 2.85 -2.22 5.28
CA GLU A 15 2.98 -1.88 6.70
C GLU A 15 4.18 -2.60 7.36
N THR A 16 4.39 -3.87 7.02
CA THR A 16 5.56 -4.64 7.49
C THR A 16 6.87 -4.06 6.95
N ALA A 17 6.88 -3.68 5.67
CA ALA A 17 8.03 -3.04 5.03
C ALA A 17 8.34 -1.66 5.64
N GLU A 18 7.32 -0.90 6.04
CA GLU A 18 7.50 0.36 6.78
C GLU A 18 8.18 0.13 8.12
N GLY A 19 7.76 -0.87 8.89
CA GLY A 19 8.43 -1.23 10.14
C GLY A 19 9.90 -1.65 9.94
N LEU A 20 10.21 -2.38 8.86
CA LEU A 20 11.57 -2.76 8.50
C LEU A 20 12.44 -1.56 8.10
N HIS A 21 11.84 -0.58 7.41
CA HIS A 21 12.51 0.66 7.04
C HIS A 21 12.76 1.55 8.26
N GLU A 22 11.81 1.65 9.18
CA GLU A 22 11.98 2.35 10.46
C GLU A 22 13.07 1.70 11.33
N ALA A 23 13.17 0.37 11.31
CA ALA A 23 14.24 -0.38 11.96
C ALA A 23 15.61 -0.24 11.27
N GLY A 24 15.70 0.48 10.15
CA GLY A 24 16.95 0.70 9.40
C GLY A 24 17.43 -0.53 8.61
N VAL A 25 16.63 -1.59 8.55
CA VAL A 25 16.95 -2.83 7.80
C VAL A 25 16.70 -2.63 6.31
N MET A 26 15.75 -1.76 5.95
CA MET A 26 15.37 -1.47 4.58
C MET A 26 15.74 -0.05 4.16
N ASP A 27 16.27 0.09 2.94
CA ASP A 27 16.67 1.39 2.37
C ASP A 27 15.45 2.14 1.77
N LYS A 28 15.51 3.48 1.76
CA LYS A 28 14.50 4.36 1.14
C LYS A 28 14.24 4.02 -0.33
N ARG A 29 15.28 3.58 -1.05
CA ARG A 29 15.14 3.14 -2.46
C ARG A 29 14.26 1.90 -2.58
N THR A 30 14.34 1.00 -1.61
CA THR A 30 13.53 -0.22 -1.57
C THR A 30 12.10 0.11 -1.18
N MET A 31 11.88 1.01 -0.22
CA MET A 31 10.54 1.48 0.14
C MET A 31 9.77 2.08 -1.04
N ARG A 32 10.43 2.88 -1.90
CA ARG A 32 9.81 3.40 -3.13
C ARG A 32 9.33 2.30 -4.08
N LYS A 33 10.05 1.19 -4.19
CA LYS A 33 9.61 0.05 -5.00
C LYS A 33 8.39 -0.62 -4.40
N PHE A 34 8.33 -0.73 -3.07
CA PHE A 34 7.14 -1.23 -2.37
C PHE A 34 5.94 -0.29 -2.55
N ASP A 35 6.14 1.03 -2.52
CA ASP A 35 5.10 2.00 -2.85
C ASP A 35 4.52 1.74 -4.25
N ASP A 36 5.37 1.61 -5.27
CA ASP A 36 4.94 1.39 -6.66
C ASP A 36 4.23 0.04 -6.87
N LEU A 37 4.64 -1.00 -6.14
CA LEU A 37 4.08 -2.35 -6.24
C LEU A 37 2.75 -2.48 -5.46
N CYS A 38 2.70 -1.92 -4.25
CA CYS A 38 1.58 -2.09 -3.31
C CYS A 38 0.49 -1.03 -3.49
N LEU A 39 0.85 0.19 -3.92
CA LEU A 39 -0.12 1.25 -4.15
C LEU A 39 -0.83 1.04 -5.49
N THR A 40 -2.13 1.29 -5.50
CA THR A 40 -2.91 1.32 -6.72
C THR A 40 -2.54 2.60 -7.46
N PRO A 41 -2.10 2.55 -8.74
CA PRO A 41 -1.91 3.77 -9.51
C PRO A 41 -3.22 4.57 -9.48
N ALA A 42 -3.11 5.87 -9.21
CA ALA A 42 -4.26 6.75 -8.91
C ALA A 42 -5.35 6.71 -10.01
N SER A 43 -5.00 6.31 -11.24
CA SER A 43 -5.92 6.09 -12.35
C SER A 43 -6.93 4.95 -12.14
N HIS A 44 -6.63 3.96 -11.29
CA HIS A 44 -7.48 2.80 -11.00
C HIS A 44 -8.16 2.86 -9.64
N ALA A 45 -8.05 3.99 -8.93
CA ALA A 45 -8.77 4.26 -7.70
C ALA A 45 -10.26 4.50 -7.97
N ARG A 46 -10.95 3.53 -8.60
CA ARG A 46 -12.40 3.39 -8.49
C ARG A 46 -12.66 3.04 -7.03
N SER A 47 -12.99 4.08 -6.27
CA SER A 47 -13.61 3.99 -4.96
C SER A 47 -14.63 2.85 -4.98
N ARG A 48 -14.27 1.69 -4.43
CA ARG A 48 -15.26 0.68 -4.05
C ARG A 48 -16.09 1.32 -2.96
N LYS A 49 -17.10 2.11 -3.35
CA LYS A 49 -18.29 2.29 -2.54
C LYS A 49 -18.68 0.88 -2.12
N LYS A 50 -18.58 0.59 -0.83
CA LYS A 50 -19.20 -0.60 -0.24
C LYS A 50 -20.68 -0.52 -0.65
N PHE A 51 -21.03 -1.25 -1.70
CA PHE A 51 -22.38 -1.74 -1.90
C PHE A 51 -22.56 -2.80 -0.82
N VAL A 52 -22.80 -2.36 0.41
CA VAL A 52 -23.47 -3.15 1.46
C VAL A 52 -24.95 -2.93 1.15
N THR A 53 -25.50 -3.74 0.24
CA THR A 53 -26.37 -4.90 0.52
C THR A 53 -27.69 -4.47 1.17
N CYS A 54 -28.77 -4.65 0.39
CA CYS A 54 -30.20 -4.74 0.70
C CYS A 54 -30.70 -4.17 2.02
#